data_AF-A0A9P7KF53-F1
#
_entry.id   AF-A0A9P7KF53-F1
#
_cell.length_a   1.000
_cell.length_b   1.000
_cell.length_c   1.000
_cell.angle_alpha   90.00
_cell.angle_beta   90.00
_cell.angle_gamma   90.00
#
_symmetry.space_group_name_H-M   'P 1'
#
loop_
_entity.id
_entity.type
_entity.pdbx_description
1 polymer ?
#
loop_
_entity_poly.entity_id
_entity_poly.type
_entity_poly.pdbx_seq_one_letter_code
_entity_poly.pdbx_strand_id
1 'polypeptide(L)'
;MNFYFEAAKTLDRMDKKQGSIKGILATLPEKDRKRTAALVIETLKYKSVLTEVIELTKLLKEEKKKITSRNLALVLVHDLLLSKSIQAGDGPVKQAVLRHKTRLHGEFQKIKIKRGARSNAELAETGDQRAARIPRYVRVNTLGWSTEEAVKSLISRGFTASSPFESANCFAIDEHIPDLLSFSPQTTFHEDPFYKDGKIILQDKASCFPAAVLAPPATDDSFVIDATSAPGNKTSHLSALMKGKGKVGVSGAKD
;
A
#
# COMPACT_ATOMS: atom_id res chain seq x y z
N MET A 1 -5.52 -3.89 -25.96
CA MET A 1 -6.61 -3.31 -25.12
C MET A 1 -6.06 -2.04 -24.50
N ASN A 2 -6.80 -0.93 -24.56
CA ASN A 2 -6.24 0.39 -24.20
C ASN A 2 -6.06 0.51 -22.67
N PHE A 3 -4.81 0.65 -22.25
CA PHE A 3 -4.33 0.79 -20.87
C PHE A 3 -5.23 1.64 -19.95
N TYR A 4 -5.72 2.78 -20.44
CA TYR A 4 -6.59 3.66 -19.66
C TYR A 4 -7.99 3.08 -19.38
N PHE A 5 -8.52 2.28 -20.29
CA PHE A 5 -9.81 1.62 -20.07
C PHE A 5 -9.69 0.50 -19.04
N GLU A 6 -8.54 -0.17 -18.98
CA GLU A 6 -8.27 -1.17 -17.95
C GLU A 6 -8.14 -0.51 -16.57
N ALA A 7 -7.37 0.58 -16.47
CA ALA A 7 -7.29 1.38 -15.24
C ALA A 7 -8.66 1.92 -14.79
N ALA A 8 -9.47 2.41 -15.74
CA ALA A 8 -10.83 2.86 -15.45
C ALA A 8 -11.73 1.72 -14.94
N LYS A 9 -11.66 0.53 -15.56
CA LYS A 9 -12.37 -0.67 -15.08
C LYS A 9 -11.92 -1.09 -13.68
N THR A 10 -10.63 -0.98 -13.36
CA THR A 10 -10.12 -1.23 -12.00
C THR A 10 -10.78 -0.30 -10.99
N LEU A 11 -10.83 1.01 -11.29
CA LEU A 11 -11.52 2.00 -10.44
C LEU A 11 -13.03 1.71 -10.34
N ASP A 12 -13.69 1.34 -11.44
CA ASP A 12 -15.12 0.98 -11.42
C ASP A 12 -15.41 -0.21 -10.50
N ARG A 13 -14.55 -1.24 -10.53
CA ARG A 13 -14.66 -2.41 -9.62
C ARG A 13 -14.43 -2.03 -8.16
N MET A 14 -13.51 -1.10 -7.91
CA MET A 14 -13.25 -0.56 -6.58
C MET A 14 -14.44 0.25 -6.04
N ASP A 15 -15.01 1.15 -6.85
CA ASP A 15 -16.20 1.93 -6.47
C ASP A 15 -17.41 1.03 -6.18
N LYS A 16 -17.54 -0.09 -6.92
CA LYS A 16 -18.55 -1.14 -6.68
C LYS A 16 -18.24 -2.09 -5.52
N LYS A 17 -17.14 -1.87 -4.78
CA LYS A 17 -16.67 -2.70 -3.66
C LYS A 17 -16.53 -4.20 -4.01
N GLN A 18 -16.15 -4.51 -5.25
CA GLN A 18 -16.03 -5.90 -5.74
C GLN A 18 -14.72 -6.60 -5.31
N GLY A 19 -14.08 -6.10 -4.26
CA GLY A 19 -12.82 -6.62 -3.73
C GLY A 19 -11.91 -5.51 -3.21
N SER A 20 -10.83 -5.91 -2.54
CA SER A 20 -9.77 -4.99 -2.15
C SER A 20 -8.98 -4.52 -3.37
N ILE A 21 -8.28 -3.39 -3.23
CA ILE A 21 -7.37 -2.86 -4.28
C ILE A 21 -6.40 -3.95 -4.74
N LYS A 22 -5.77 -4.63 -3.77
CA LYS A 22 -4.83 -5.73 -4.02
C LYS A 22 -5.49 -6.89 -4.78
N GLY A 23 -6.69 -7.30 -4.37
CA GLY A 23 -7.43 -8.39 -5.03
C GLY A 23 -7.81 -8.05 -6.47
N ILE A 24 -8.31 -6.84 -6.73
CA ILE A 24 -8.69 -6.41 -8.07
C ILE A 24 -7.45 -6.31 -8.97
N LEU A 25 -6.36 -5.70 -8.49
CA LEU A 25 -5.11 -5.59 -9.25
C LEU A 25 -4.47 -6.96 -9.55
N ALA A 26 -4.62 -7.94 -8.67
CA ALA A 26 -4.10 -9.30 -8.89
C ALA A 26 -4.77 -10.00 -10.09
N THR A 27 -6.01 -9.64 -10.43
CA THR A 27 -6.70 -10.18 -11.61
C THR A 27 -6.20 -9.64 -12.95
N LEU A 28 -5.33 -8.63 -12.94
CA LEU A 28 -4.76 -8.05 -14.16
C LEU A 28 -3.60 -8.92 -14.69
N PRO A 29 -3.39 -8.95 -16.02
CA PRO A 29 -2.22 -9.59 -16.63
C PRO A 29 -0.92 -9.07 -16.00
N GLU A 30 0.04 -9.96 -15.73
CA GLU A 30 1.26 -9.61 -15.00
C GLU A 30 2.05 -8.45 -15.64
N LYS A 31 2.15 -8.47 -16.98
CA LYS A 31 2.81 -7.42 -17.77
C LYS A 31 2.21 -6.02 -17.59
N ASP A 32 0.90 -5.94 -17.34
CA ASP A 32 0.14 -4.68 -17.26
C ASP A 32 -0.10 -4.27 -15.79
N ARG A 33 -0.04 -5.23 -14.85
CA ARG A 33 -0.34 -5.06 -13.43
C ARG A 33 0.43 -3.91 -12.78
N LYS A 34 1.75 -3.86 -12.96
CA LYS A 34 2.61 -2.83 -12.34
C LYS A 34 2.25 -1.43 -12.83
N ARG A 35 2.08 -1.29 -14.15
CA ARG A 35 1.76 -0.01 -14.80
C ARG A 35 0.36 0.48 -14.42
N THR A 36 -0.64 -0.41 -14.44
CA THR A 36 -2.02 -0.09 -14.09
C THR A 36 -2.15 0.22 -12.61
N ALA A 37 -1.46 -0.54 -11.74
CA ALA A 37 -1.41 -0.26 -10.30
C ALA A 37 -0.86 1.14 -10.03
N ALA A 38 0.25 1.53 -10.66
CA ALA A 38 0.85 2.85 -10.50
C ALA A 38 -0.16 3.96 -10.88
N LEU A 39 -0.77 3.88 -12.07
CA LEU A 39 -1.75 4.89 -12.51
C LEU A 39 -2.97 4.95 -11.59
N VAL A 40 -3.53 3.81 -11.20
CA VAL A 40 -4.70 3.75 -10.30
C VAL A 40 -4.37 4.33 -8.93
N ILE A 41 -3.25 3.93 -8.32
CA ILE A 41 -2.84 4.40 -6.99
C ILE A 41 -2.55 5.90 -7.02
N GLU A 42 -1.78 6.39 -8.00
CA GLU A 42 -1.50 7.83 -8.13
C GLU A 42 -2.79 8.62 -8.40
N THR A 43 -3.67 8.15 -9.29
CA THR A 43 -4.97 8.81 -9.54
C THR A 43 -5.82 8.91 -8.27
N LEU A 44 -5.85 7.87 -7.45
CA LEU A 44 -6.62 7.85 -6.20
C LEU A 44 -6.15 8.89 -5.19
N LYS A 45 -4.83 9.15 -5.10
CA LYS A 45 -4.30 10.21 -4.24
C LYS A 45 -4.87 11.59 -4.59
N TYR A 46 -5.24 11.82 -5.84
CA TYR A 46 -5.76 13.11 -6.30
C TYR A 46 -7.25 13.06 -6.65
N LYS A 47 -7.98 12.00 -6.26
CA LYS A 47 -9.37 11.76 -6.72
C LYS A 47 -10.30 12.94 -6.44
N SER A 48 -10.18 13.57 -5.26
CA SER A 48 -10.95 14.74 -4.86
C SER A 48 -10.69 15.96 -5.75
N VAL A 49 -9.42 16.36 -5.90
CA VAL A 49 -9.08 17.53 -6.74
C VAL A 49 -9.37 17.28 -8.22
N LEU A 50 -9.08 16.08 -8.73
CA LEU A 50 -9.34 15.74 -10.13
C LEU A 50 -10.84 15.70 -10.44
N THR A 51 -11.66 15.22 -9.50
CA THR A 51 -13.12 15.29 -9.60
C THR A 51 -13.59 16.74 -9.75
N GLU A 52 -13.14 17.62 -8.86
CA GLU A 52 -13.56 19.03 -8.85
C GLU A 52 -13.19 19.71 -10.18
N VAL A 53 -11.98 19.47 -10.69
CA VAL A 53 -11.54 19.96 -12.01
C VAL A 53 -12.43 19.43 -13.14
N ILE A 54 -12.75 18.13 -13.16
CA ILE A 54 -13.58 17.53 -14.22
C ILE A 54 -14.98 18.16 -14.22
N GLU A 55 -15.54 18.43 -13.05
CA GLU A 55 -16.86 19.05 -12.89
C GLU A 55 -16.85 20.52 -13.35
N LEU A 56 -15.87 21.32 -12.90
CA LEU A 56 -15.71 22.73 -13.29
C LEU A 56 -15.45 22.92 -14.79
N THR A 57 -14.70 22.01 -15.39
CA THR A 57 -14.42 22.03 -16.83
C THR A 57 -15.57 21.51 -17.69
N LYS A 58 -16.60 20.90 -17.10
CA LYS A 58 -17.71 20.27 -17.82
C LYS A 58 -17.25 19.23 -18.86
N LEU A 59 -16.06 18.67 -18.70
CA LEU A 59 -15.42 17.73 -19.65
C LEU A 59 -16.36 16.58 -20.04
N LEU A 60 -16.99 15.94 -19.05
CA LEU A 60 -17.90 14.81 -19.29
C LEU A 60 -19.21 15.22 -19.99
N LYS A 61 -19.61 16.48 -19.90
CA LYS A 61 -20.81 16.99 -20.60
C LYS A 61 -20.49 17.25 -22.06
N GLU A 62 -19.35 17.87 -22.34
CA GLU A 62 -18.93 18.28 -23.68
C GLU A 62 -18.38 17.08 -24.50
N GLU A 63 -17.75 16.09 -23.85
CA GLU A 63 -17.08 14.95 -24.52
C GLU A 63 -17.71 13.58 -24.25
N LYS A 64 -18.99 13.52 -23.84
CA LYS A 64 -19.72 12.28 -23.45
C LYS A 64 -19.61 11.13 -24.47
N LYS A 65 -19.52 11.45 -25.77
CA LYS A 65 -19.40 10.44 -26.84
C LYS A 65 -18.04 9.76 -26.87
N LYS A 66 -16.98 10.41 -26.38
CA LYS A 66 -15.59 9.91 -26.42
C LYS A 66 -15.12 9.44 -25.05
N ILE A 67 -15.51 10.15 -23.99
CA ILE A 67 -15.17 9.83 -22.61
C ILE A 67 -16.42 9.25 -21.95
N THR A 68 -16.50 7.93 -21.91
CA THR A 68 -17.73 7.19 -21.56
C THR A 68 -17.95 7.03 -20.06
N SER A 69 -16.93 7.25 -19.23
CA SER A 69 -17.06 7.12 -17.77
C SER A 69 -16.25 8.18 -17.02
N ARG A 70 -16.69 8.46 -15.79
CA ARG A 70 -15.98 9.35 -14.86
C ARG A 70 -14.60 8.82 -14.50
N ASN A 71 -14.48 7.51 -14.29
CA ASN A 71 -13.20 6.88 -13.98
C ASN A 71 -12.22 6.92 -15.15
N LEU A 72 -12.70 6.86 -16.39
CA LEU A 72 -11.87 7.10 -17.58
C LEU A 72 -11.38 8.55 -17.64
N ALA A 73 -12.25 9.52 -17.35
CA ALA A 73 -11.83 10.93 -17.27
C ALA A 73 -10.78 11.13 -16.17
N LEU A 74 -10.97 10.55 -14.99
CA LEU A 74 -10.04 10.68 -13.85
C LEU A 74 -8.62 10.25 -14.21
N VAL A 75 -8.46 9.05 -14.80
CA VAL A 75 -7.12 8.54 -15.13
C VAL A 75 -6.44 9.32 -16.27
N LEU A 76 -7.21 9.84 -17.22
CA LEU A 76 -6.67 10.65 -18.32
C LEU A 76 -6.29 12.06 -17.87
N VAL A 77 -7.14 12.68 -17.04
CA VAL A 77 -6.89 14.02 -16.50
C VAL A 77 -5.74 13.99 -15.48
N HIS A 78 -5.61 12.89 -14.70
CA HIS A 78 -4.41 12.65 -13.90
C HIS A 78 -3.15 12.74 -14.77
N ASP A 79 -3.07 11.96 -15.84
CA ASP A 79 -1.87 11.94 -16.68
C ASP A 79 -1.59 13.24 -17.44
N LEU A 80 -2.63 14.03 -17.71
CA LEU A 80 -2.47 15.35 -18.29
C LEU A 80 -1.90 16.38 -17.30
N LEU A 81 -2.36 16.35 -16.05
CA LEU A 81 -2.08 17.40 -15.05
C LEU A 81 -0.91 17.08 -14.13
N LEU A 82 -0.68 15.80 -13.86
CA LEU A 82 0.24 15.32 -12.82
C LEU A 82 1.35 14.41 -13.36
N SER A 83 1.19 13.86 -14.57
CA SER A 83 2.22 13.09 -15.27
C SER A 83 2.83 13.91 -16.42
N LYS A 84 3.80 13.32 -17.16
CA LYS A 84 4.43 13.98 -18.32
C LYS A 84 3.44 14.20 -19.48
N SER A 85 2.61 13.21 -19.78
CA SER A 85 1.61 13.26 -20.84
C SER A 85 0.69 12.03 -20.80
N ILE A 86 -0.45 12.12 -21.49
CA ILE A 86 -1.32 10.98 -21.76
C ILE A 86 -0.59 10.02 -22.70
N GLN A 87 -0.26 8.83 -22.21
CA GLN A 87 0.48 7.75 -22.89
C GLN A 87 -0.39 6.91 -23.84
N ALA A 88 -1.49 7.48 -24.33
CA ALA A 88 -2.30 6.89 -25.39
C ALA A 88 -1.78 7.39 -26.76
N GLY A 89 -1.98 6.58 -27.80
CA GLY A 89 -1.85 7.07 -29.18
C GLY A 89 -2.80 8.24 -29.46
N ASP A 90 -2.64 8.90 -30.61
CA ASP A 90 -3.43 10.08 -31.02
C ASP A 90 -4.87 9.76 -31.44
N GLY A 91 -5.54 8.93 -30.64
CA GLY A 91 -6.92 8.55 -30.83
C GLY A 91 -7.93 9.56 -30.28
N PRO A 92 -9.22 9.31 -30.53
CA PRO A 92 -10.31 10.26 -30.23
C PRO A 92 -10.46 10.58 -28.74
N VAL A 93 -10.10 9.64 -27.85
CA VAL A 93 -10.18 9.83 -26.40
C VAL A 93 -9.12 10.82 -25.92
N LYS A 94 -7.88 10.71 -26.40
CA LYS A 94 -6.80 11.65 -26.07
C LYS A 94 -7.12 13.04 -26.60
N GLN A 95 -7.56 13.12 -27.85
CA GLN A 95 -7.93 14.40 -28.47
C GLN A 95 -9.10 15.10 -27.75
N ALA A 96 -10.07 14.34 -27.24
CA ALA A 96 -11.15 14.88 -26.41
C ALA A 96 -10.62 15.58 -25.16
N VAL A 97 -9.68 14.97 -24.44
CA VAL A 97 -9.08 15.59 -23.26
C VAL A 97 -8.21 16.79 -23.64
N LEU A 98 -7.44 16.69 -24.74
CA LEU A 98 -6.55 17.76 -25.19
C LEU A 98 -7.30 19.03 -25.63
N ARG A 99 -8.52 18.92 -26.18
CA ARG A 99 -9.37 20.08 -26.47
C ARG A 99 -9.68 20.93 -25.24
N HIS A 100 -9.68 20.32 -24.05
CA HIS A 100 -9.91 21.02 -22.79
C HIS A 100 -8.62 21.31 -22.01
N LYS A 101 -7.43 21.05 -22.56
CA LYS A 101 -6.15 21.16 -21.87
C LYS A 101 -5.98 22.48 -21.12
N THR A 102 -6.18 23.61 -21.79
CA THR A 102 -6.02 24.95 -21.20
C THR A 102 -6.98 25.17 -20.02
N ARG A 103 -8.24 24.75 -20.17
CA ARG A 103 -9.26 24.89 -19.13
C ARG A 103 -8.98 23.97 -17.93
N LEU A 104 -8.55 22.73 -18.20
CA LEU A 104 -8.17 21.76 -17.17
C LEU A 104 -6.99 22.27 -16.32
N HIS A 105 -5.94 22.78 -16.96
CA HIS A 105 -4.82 23.40 -16.24
C HIS A 105 -5.26 24.65 -15.47
N GLY A 106 -6.09 25.51 -16.07
CA GLY A 106 -6.59 26.72 -15.41
C GLY A 106 -7.38 26.43 -14.13
N GLU A 107 -8.34 25.52 -14.19
CA GLU A 107 -9.13 25.14 -13.00
C GLU A 107 -8.27 24.42 -11.95
N PHE A 108 -7.34 23.56 -12.37
CA PHE A 108 -6.42 22.90 -11.44
C PHE A 108 -5.53 23.91 -10.68
N GLN A 109 -5.01 24.94 -11.35
CA GLN A 109 -4.23 26.00 -10.70
C GLN A 109 -5.07 26.84 -9.75
N LYS A 110 -6.31 27.17 -10.11
CA LYS A 110 -7.23 27.89 -9.20
C LYS A 110 -7.49 27.09 -7.92
N ILE A 111 -7.71 25.78 -8.04
CA ILE A 111 -7.91 24.92 -6.86
C ILE A 111 -6.62 24.84 -6.03
N LYS A 112 -5.46 24.74 -6.67
CA LYS A 112 -4.16 24.77 -5.99
C LYS A 112 -4.00 26.02 -5.11
N ILE A 113 -4.28 27.20 -5.68
CA ILE A 113 -4.22 28.48 -4.97
C ILE A 113 -5.28 28.52 -3.85
N LYS A 114 -6.52 28.13 -4.14
CA LYS A 114 -7.63 28.10 -3.17
C LYS A 114 -7.32 27.21 -1.96
N ARG A 115 -6.62 26.09 -2.17
CA ARG A 115 -6.19 25.17 -1.10
C ARG A 115 -4.85 25.56 -0.45
N GLY A 116 -4.22 26.65 -0.88
CA GLY A 116 -2.95 27.13 -0.33
C GLY A 116 -1.75 26.20 -0.61
N ALA A 117 -1.85 25.30 -1.57
CA ALA A 117 -0.83 24.29 -1.87
C ALA A 117 0.34 24.91 -2.66
N ARG A 118 1.57 24.71 -2.21
CA ARG A 118 2.79 25.23 -2.87
C ARG A 118 3.24 24.32 -4.01
N SER A 119 3.09 23.02 -3.83
CA SER A 119 3.38 22.00 -4.83
C SER A 119 2.11 21.24 -5.26
N ASN A 120 2.17 20.53 -6.38
CA ASN A 120 1.07 19.64 -6.76
C ASN A 120 0.96 18.46 -5.77
N ALA A 121 2.08 18.01 -5.19
CA ALA A 121 2.10 16.92 -4.22
C ALA A 121 1.28 17.21 -2.96
N GLU A 122 1.18 18.47 -2.55
CA GLU A 122 0.33 18.88 -1.41
C GLU A 122 -1.17 18.78 -1.69
N LEU A 123 -1.58 18.63 -2.96
CA LEU A 123 -2.97 18.34 -3.32
C LEU A 123 -3.32 16.87 -3.22
N ALA A 124 -2.32 16.00 -3.00
CA ALA A 124 -2.53 14.59 -2.78
C ALA A 124 -3.18 14.37 -1.42
N GLU A 125 -4.32 13.68 -1.42
CA GLU A 125 -4.82 12.90 -0.30
C GLU A 125 -3.91 11.68 -0.13
N THR A 126 -2.64 11.94 0.22
CA THR A 126 -1.81 10.91 0.83
C THR A 126 -2.54 10.46 2.09
N GLY A 127 -2.66 9.15 2.30
CA GLY A 127 -3.41 8.57 3.41
C GLY A 127 -3.07 9.23 4.75
N ASP A 128 -3.98 9.11 5.71
CA ASP A 128 -3.92 9.67 7.07
C ASP A 128 -2.52 10.13 7.48
N GLN A 129 -2.31 11.43 7.75
CA GLN A 129 -1.01 11.97 8.21
C GLN A 129 -0.44 11.17 9.40
N ARG A 130 -1.32 10.47 10.15
CA ARG A 130 -0.92 9.52 11.19
C ARG A 130 -0.09 8.36 10.64
N ALA A 131 -0.38 7.83 9.45
CA ALA A 131 0.37 6.74 8.83
C ALA A 131 1.84 7.10 8.58
N ALA A 132 2.15 8.36 8.24
CA ALA A 132 3.53 8.84 8.13
C ALA A 132 4.26 8.90 9.49
N ARG A 133 3.52 8.80 10.60
CA ARG A 133 4.01 8.77 11.98
C ARG A 133 3.97 7.36 12.60
N ILE A 134 3.55 6.34 11.85
CA ILE A 134 3.56 4.95 12.37
C ILE A 134 4.92 4.33 12.06
N PRO A 135 5.67 3.85 13.07
CA PRO A 135 6.92 3.13 12.85
C PRO A 135 6.74 1.91 11.94
N ARG A 136 7.79 1.54 11.22
CA ARG A 136 7.82 0.27 10.51
C ARG A 136 8.11 -0.85 11.51
N TYR A 137 7.09 -1.64 11.84
CA TYR A 137 7.21 -2.78 12.72
C TYR A 137 7.68 -4.04 11.98
N VAL A 138 8.63 -4.74 12.58
CA VAL A 138 9.31 -5.93 12.04
C VAL A 138 9.46 -6.94 13.16
N ARG A 139 8.78 -8.08 13.06
CA ARG A 139 8.91 -9.18 14.03
C ARG A 139 10.06 -10.09 13.61
N VAL A 140 10.94 -10.43 14.54
CA VAL A 140 11.99 -11.43 14.39
C VAL A 140 11.34 -12.81 14.41
N ASN A 141 11.68 -13.66 13.44
CA ASN A 141 11.24 -15.05 13.41
C ASN A 141 12.16 -15.90 14.29
N THR A 142 11.78 -16.10 15.55
CA THR A 142 12.59 -16.83 16.55
C THR A 142 12.77 -18.33 16.27
N LEU A 143 12.08 -18.89 15.25
CA LEU A 143 12.36 -20.24 14.75
C LEU A 143 13.57 -20.28 13.80
N GLY A 144 13.90 -19.15 13.17
CA GLY A 144 15.00 -19.05 12.21
C GLY A 144 16.30 -18.49 12.77
N TRP A 145 16.21 -17.66 13.82
CA TRP A 145 17.35 -17.00 14.50
C TRP A 145 16.88 -16.21 15.73
N SER A 146 17.79 -15.81 16.61
CA SER A 146 17.45 -15.08 17.83
C SER A 146 17.33 -13.56 17.63
N THR A 147 16.64 -12.88 18.53
CA THR A 147 16.53 -11.41 18.52
C THR A 147 17.89 -10.75 18.74
N GLU A 148 18.77 -11.34 19.54
CA GLU A 148 20.14 -10.86 19.74
C GLU A 148 20.98 -10.97 18.46
N GLU A 149 20.84 -12.07 17.72
CA GLU A 149 21.50 -12.24 16.42
C GLU A 149 20.99 -11.21 15.41
N ALA A 150 19.68 -10.95 15.41
CA ALA A 150 19.07 -9.92 14.57
C ALA A 150 19.60 -8.52 14.88
N VAL A 151 19.63 -8.15 16.16
CA VAL A 151 20.12 -6.85 16.63
C VAL A 151 21.60 -6.66 16.26
N LYS A 152 22.45 -7.66 16.52
CA LYS A 152 23.88 -7.61 16.14
C LYS A 152 24.06 -7.43 14.64
N SER A 153 23.24 -8.11 13.84
CA SER A 153 23.29 -8.05 12.37
C SER A 153 22.79 -6.71 11.82
N LEU A 154 21.84 -6.07 12.48
CA LEU A 154 21.37 -4.73 12.11
C LEU A 154 22.45 -3.67 12.44
N ILE A 155 23.06 -3.76 13.62
CA ILE A 155 24.14 -2.85 14.04
C ILE A 155 25.34 -2.96 13.10
N SER A 156 25.76 -4.17 12.72
CA SER A 156 26.86 -4.36 11.76
C SER A 156 26.55 -3.80 10.36
N ARG A 157 25.26 -3.65 10.02
CA ARG A 157 24.78 -3.03 8.78
C ARG A 157 24.61 -1.51 8.88
N GLY A 158 25.02 -0.90 9.99
CA GLY A 158 24.99 0.55 10.20
C GLY A 158 23.70 1.09 10.82
N PHE A 159 22.82 0.23 11.34
CA PHE A 159 21.69 0.69 12.14
C PHE A 159 22.12 1.05 13.56
N THR A 160 21.44 2.01 14.16
CA THR A 160 21.67 2.45 15.56
C THR A 160 20.45 2.13 16.41
N ALA A 161 20.69 1.55 17.59
CA ALA A 161 19.62 1.27 18.56
C ALA A 161 19.17 2.58 19.23
N SER A 162 18.08 3.17 18.72
CA SER A 162 17.46 4.39 19.27
C SER A 162 16.02 4.54 18.77
N SER A 163 15.35 5.63 19.16
CA SER A 163 14.00 5.95 18.71
C SER A 163 13.88 5.87 17.17
N PRO A 164 12.85 5.19 16.63
CA PRO A 164 12.65 5.07 15.18
C PRO A 164 12.43 6.41 14.49
N PHE A 165 12.18 7.49 15.24
CA PHE A 165 11.96 8.84 14.71
C PHE A 165 13.20 9.72 14.75
N GLU A 166 14.31 9.27 15.35
CA GLU A 166 15.52 10.08 15.46
C GLU A 166 16.27 10.19 14.14
N SER A 167 16.42 9.07 13.43
CA SER A 167 17.01 9.04 12.08
C SER A 167 16.49 7.87 11.24
N ALA A 168 16.76 7.90 9.93
CA ALA A 168 16.35 6.85 9.00
C ALA A 168 16.97 5.47 9.29
N ASN A 169 18.15 5.45 9.94
CA ASN A 169 18.87 4.21 10.25
C ASN A 169 18.75 3.84 11.73
N CYS A 170 17.73 4.34 12.43
CA CYS A 170 17.46 3.97 13.82
C CYS A 170 16.45 2.83 13.90
N PHE A 171 16.60 2.01 14.94
CA PHE A 171 15.63 1.01 15.34
C PHE A 171 15.54 0.90 16.85
N ALA A 172 14.37 0.52 17.37
CA ALA A 172 14.18 0.21 18.78
C ALA A 172 13.51 -1.15 18.93
N ILE A 173 13.89 -1.87 19.98
CA ILE A 173 13.14 -3.06 20.43
C ILE A 173 11.83 -2.57 21.07
N ASP A 174 10.73 -3.22 20.74
CA ASP A 174 9.42 -2.87 21.27
C ASP A 174 9.32 -3.20 22.76
N GLU A 175 8.73 -2.29 23.54
CA GLU A 175 8.57 -2.45 24.98
C GLU A 175 7.49 -3.47 25.36
N HIS A 176 6.47 -3.66 24.52
CA HIS A 176 5.28 -4.44 24.88
C HIS A 176 5.26 -5.84 24.24
N ILE A 177 5.85 -5.98 23.06
CA ILE A 177 5.84 -7.22 22.28
C ILE A 177 7.28 -7.75 22.18
N PRO A 178 7.58 -8.93 22.76
CA PRO A 178 8.87 -9.59 22.57
C PRO A 178 9.18 -9.81 21.09
N ASP A 179 10.47 -9.79 20.75
CA ASP A 179 10.97 -10.06 19.40
C ASP A 179 10.42 -9.13 18.31
N LEU A 180 9.84 -7.99 18.69
CA LEU A 180 9.36 -6.97 17.76
C LEU A 180 10.33 -5.78 17.73
N LEU A 181 10.71 -5.39 16.53
CA LEU A 181 11.54 -4.22 16.28
C LEU A 181 10.71 -3.13 15.59
N SER A 182 11.01 -1.87 15.90
CA SER A 182 10.42 -0.71 15.27
C SER A 182 11.49 0.11 14.56
N PHE A 183 11.21 0.54 13.34
CA PHE A 183 12.12 1.31 12.49
C PHE A 183 11.45 2.60 12.04
N SER A 184 12.26 3.52 11.50
CA SER A 184 11.75 4.70 10.79
C SER A 184 10.66 4.32 9.77
N PRO A 185 9.57 5.12 9.65
CA PRO A 185 8.49 4.86 8.69
C PRO A 185 8.96 4.71 7.23
N GLN A 186 10.10 5.32 6.88
CA GLN A 186 10.69 5.29 5.54
C GLN A 186 11.52 4.03 5.27
N THR A 187 11.82 3.22 6.29
CA THR A 187 12.64 2.00 6.15
C THR A 187 11.87 0.93 5.37
N THR A 188 12.50 0.34 4.35
CA THR A 188 11.92 -0.71 3.51
C THR A 188 12.71 -2.00 3.60
N PHE A 189 12.03 -3.13 3.81
CA PHE A 189 12.65 -4.46 3.90
C PHE A 189 12.25 -5.41 2.77
N HIS A 190 11.44 -4.98 1.79
CA HIS A 190 10.91 -5.88 0.75
C HIS A 190 11.99 -6.60 -0.06
N GLU A 191 13.13 -5.94 -0.27
CA GLU A 191 14.27 -6.52 -0.98
C GLU A 191 15.36 -7.07 -0.05
N ASP A 192 15.17 -6.93 1.28
CA ASP A 192 16.15 -7.31 2.28
C ASP A 192 16.32 -8.84 2.33
N PRO A 193 17.56 -9.35 2.37
CA PRO A 193 17.80 -10.79 2.48
C PRO A 193 17.11 -11.42 3.69
N PHE A 194 17.09 -10.75 4.84
CA PHE A 194 16.43 -11.30 6.04
C PHE A 194 14.92 -11.44 5.86
N TYR A 195 14.30 -10.55 5.08
CA TYR A 195 12.88 -10.66 4.78
C TYR A 195 12.60 -11.79 3.79
N LYS A 196 13.42 -11.90 2.74
CA LYS A 196 13.32 -12.96 1.73
C LYS A 196 13.56 -14.36 2.30
N ASP A 197 14.51 -14.47 3.24
CA ASP A 197 14.84 -15.71 3.94
C ASP A 197 13.85 -16.05 5.07
N GLY A 198 12.83 -15.22 5.31
CA GLY A 198 11.84 -15.42 6.36
C GLY A 198 12.38 -15.24 7.79
N LYS A 199 13.56 -14.64 7.94
CA LYS A 199 14.17 -14.28 9.23
C LYS A 199 13.43 -13.12 9.91
N ILE A 200 12.90 -12.19 9.11
CA ILE A 200 12.05 -11.10 9.61
C ILE A 200 10.69 -11.10 8.93
N ILE A 201 9.67 -10.66 9.67
CA ILE A 201 8.28 -10.63 9.22
C ILE A 201 7.73 -9.22 9.42
N LEU A 202 7.21 -8.63 8.34
CA LEU A 202 6.55 -7.32 8.40
C LEU A 202 5.15 -7.47 9.00
N GLN A 203 4.98 -7.03 10.24
CA GLN A 203 3.74 -7.17 10.99
C GLN A 203 3.53 -5.96 11.89
N ASP A 204 2.38 -5.32 11.76
CA ASP A 204 1.98 -4.22 12.63
C ASP A 204 1.93 -4.65 14.11
N LYS A 205 2.33 -3.76 15.02
CA LYS A 205 2.36 -4.02 16.47
C LYS A 205 1.01 -4.50 17.00
N ALA A 206 -0.10 -3.89 16.59
CA ALA A 206 -1.44 -4.29 17.02
C ALA A 206 -1.75 -5.74 16.60
N SER A 207 -1.24 -6.17 15.46
CA SER A 207 -1.40 -7.53 14.94
C SER A 207 -0.61 -8.58 15.71
N CYS A 208 0.39 -8.18 16.51
CA CYS A 208 1.19 -9.10 17.34
C CYS A 208 0.51 -9.44 18.67
N PHE A 209 -0.28 -8.52 19.24
CA PHE A 209 -0.92 -8.70 20.54
C PHE A 209 -1.77 -9.97 20.65
N PRO A 210 -2.63 -10.36 19.69
CA PRO A 210 -3.49 -11.52 19.85
C PRO A 210 -2.71 -12.82 20.13
N ALA A 211 -1.60 -13.04 19.41
CA ALA A 211 -0.77 -14.23 19.62
C ALA A 211 0.02 -14.12 20.93
N ALA A 212 0.59 -12.94 21.23
CA ALA A 212 1.35 -12.70 22.45
C ALA A 212 0.49 -12.87 23.72
N VAL A 213 -0.76 -12.39 23.69
CA VAL A 213 -1.72 -12.52 24.79
C VAL A 213 -2.24 -13.95 24.91
N LEU A 214 -2.45 -14.66 23.80
CA LEU A 214 -2.84 -16.07 23.84
C LEU A 214 -1.78 -16.95 24.51
N ALA A 215 -0.50 -16.61 24.33
CA ALA A 215 0.65 -17.25 24.97
C ALA A 215 0.55 -18.80 25.00
N PRO A 216 0.42 -19.46 23.83
CA PRO A 216 0.21 -20.90 23.80
C PRO A 216 1.41 -21.67 24.40
N PRO A 217 1.16 -22.79 25.10
CA PRO A 217 2.25 -23.61 25.64
C PRO A 217 3.12 -24.20 24.53
N ALA A 218 4.43 -24.26 24.79
CA ALA A 218 5.41 -24.86 23.89
C ALA A 218 5.61 -26.35 24.21
N THR A 219 4.57 -27.15 24.03
CA THR A 219 4.56 -28.60 24.30
C THR A 219 4.06 -29.37 23.07
N ASP A 220 4.42 -30.66 22.97
CA ASP A 220 4.11 -31.48 21.78
C ASP A 220 2.61 -31.85 21.67
N ASP A 221 1.88 -31.77 22.77
CA ASP A 221 0.44 -32.00 22.88
C ASP A 221 -0.41 -30.73 22.64
N SER A 222 0.22 -29.56 22.51
CA SER A 222 -0.48 -28.30 22.28
C SER A 222 -1.14 -28.26 20.88
N PHE A 223 -2.42 -27.89 20.84
CA PHE A 223 -3.17 -27.68 19.59
C PHE A 223 -3.84 -26.29 19.61
N VAL A 224 -3.43 -25.41 18.70
CA VAL A 224 -3.95 -24.03 18.61
C VAL A 224 -4.62 -23.83 17.26
N ILE A 225 -5.78 -23.15 17.24
CA ILE A 225 -6.50 -22.86 16.00
C ILE A 225 -6.44 -21.36 15.69
N ASP A 226 -5.94 -21.02 14.50
CA ASP A 226 -6.11 -19.69 13.89
C ASP A 226 -7.27 -19.73 12.90
N ALA A 227 -8.43 -19.25 13.36
CA ALA A 227 -9.69 -19.33 12.62
C ALA A 227 -9.77 -18.36 11.41
N THR A 228 -8.86 -17.39 11.31
CA THR A 228 -8.81 -16.42 10.20
C THR A 228 -7.37 -16.20 9.80
N SER A 229 -6.75 -17.28 9.33
CA SER A 229 -5.30 -17.37 9.22
C SER A 229 -4.72 -16.48 8.12
N ALA A 230 -5.37 -16.38 6.95
CA ALA A 230 -4.84 -15.64 5.82
C ALA A 230 -4.65 -14.13 6.15
N PRO A 231 -3.47 -13.52 5.90
CA PRO A 231 -2.34 -14.03 5.11
C PRO A 231 -1.26 -14.83 5.87
N GLY A 232 -1.41 -15.10 7.16
CA GLY A 232 -0.54 -16.03 7.94
C GLY A 232 0.34 -15.38 9.01
N ASN A 233 0.26 -14.07 9.21
CA ASN A 233 1.14 -13.35 10.14
C ASN A 233 0.93 -13.76 11.61
N LYS A 234 -0.32 -14.05 12.02
CA LYS A 234 -0.64 -14.50 13.39
C LYS A 234 -0.31 -15.97 13.56
N THR A 235 -0.67 -16.79 12.59
CA THR A 235 -0.33 -18.22 12.54
C THR A 235 1.17 -18.46 12.71
N SER A 236 2.02 -17.75 11.96
CA SER A 236 3.48 -17.84 12.09
C SER A 236 3.99 -17.34 13.45
N HIS A 237 3.32 -16.35 14.04
CA HIS A 237 3.66 -15.87 15.39
C HIS A 237 3.32 -16.94 16.45
N LEU A 238 2.17 -17.60 16.34
CA LEU A 238 1.81 -18.72 17.22
C LEU A 238 2.83 -19.86 17.15
N SER A 239 3.25 -20.23 15.93
CA SER A 239 4.29 -21.26 15.75
C SER A 239 5.61 -20.88 16.41
N ALA A 240 6.02 -19.61 16.34
CA ALA A 240 7.21 -19.10 17.00
C ALA A 240 7.09 -19.14 18.54
N LEU A 241 5.96 -18.71 19.11
CA LEU A 241 5.71 -18.78 20.56
C LEU A 241 5.69 -20.22 21.08
N MET A 242 5.15 -21.15 20.28
CA MET A 242 5.16 -22.59 20.57
C MET A 242 6.54 -23.23 20.34
N LYS A 243 7.56 -22.47 19.91
CA LYS A 243 8.92 -22.95 19.62
C LYS A 243 8.95 -24.11 18.62
N GLY A 244 8.03 -24.11 17.66
CA GLY A 244 7.91 -25.17 16.66
C GLY A 244 7.36 -26.50 17.20
N LYS A 245 6.87 -26.54 18.44
CA LYS A 245 6.24 -27.71 19.05
C LYS A 245 4.73 -27.70 18.89
N GLY A 246 4.11 -28.86 19.05
CA GLY A 246 2.67 -29.01 18.93
C GLY A 246 2.16 -28.78 17.51
N LYS A 247 0.91 -28.32 17.37
CA LYS A 247 0.24 -28.12 16.07
C LYS A 247 -0.55 -26.81 16.05
N VAL A 248 -0.46 -26.09 14.94
CA VAL A 248 -1.29 -24.93 14.64
C VAL A 248 -2.25 -25.28 13.50
N GLY A 249 -3.53 -25.44 13.83
CA GLY A 249 -4.61 -25.59 12.86
C GLY A 249 -4.96 -24.23 12.26
N VAL A 250 -5.22 -24.21 10.94
CA VAL A 250 -5.69 -23.02 10.23
C VAL A 250 -7.02 -23.32 9.57
N SER A 251 -8.01 -22.44 9.68
CA SER A 251 -9.20 -22.53 8.83
C SER A 251 -9.05 -21.58 7.64
N GLY A 252 -8.92 -22.16 6.46
CA GLY A 252 -8.60 -21.41 5.25
C GLY A 252 -8.36 -22.29 4.03
N ALA A 253 -9.15 -23.33 3.83
CA ALA A 253 -9.36 -23.94 2.52
C ALA A 253 -10.86 -23.93 2.27
N LYS A 254 -11.30 -23.08 1.34
CA LYS A 254 -12.45 -23.46 0.53
C LYS A 254 -11.91 -24.51 -0.43
N ASP A 255 -12.57 -25.66 -0.47
CA ASP A 255 -12.47 -26.62 -1.57
C ASP A 255 -12.63 -25.91 -2.93
#